data_AF-A0A2A5XX04-F1
#
_entry.id   AF-A0A2A5XX04-F1
#
_cell.length_a   1.000
_cell.length_b   1.000
_cell.length_c   1.000
_cell.angle_alpha   90.00
_cell.angle_beta   90.00
_cell.angle_gamma   90.00
#
_symmetry.space_group_name_H-M   'P 1'
#
loop_
_entity.id
_entity.type
_entity.pdbx_description
1 polymer ?
#
loop_
_entity_poly.entity_id
_entity_poly.type
_entity_poly.pdbx_seq_one_letter_code
_entity_poly.pdbx_strand_id
1 'polypeptide(L)'
;MIDTEQLPRMAFYTSGLMVVSGAFTIFSSELFPYVLTSIFHNIGIFLGLGMVYFNMIRLSSRRYMRRLDGPSRMPWVFAVLIGGLPLIWITIYDTGWPLATLLIYAGIILFFSALGAHLGQKAGHKAQQQFREQLQAYLEKIHAQQTENSPESTDHESTNRIPSS
;
A
#
# COMPACT_ATOMS: atom_id res chain seq x y z
N MET A 1 13.76 12.01 -8.87
CA MET A 1 14.79 11.29 -8.11
C MET A 1 14.12 10.14 -7.39
N ILE A 2 14.55 8.91 -7.64
CA ILE A 2 14.20 7.77 -6.79
C ILE A 2 15.19 7.85 -5.62
N ASP A 3 14.70 8.08 -4.41
CA ASP A 3 15.55 8.07 -3.22
C ASP A 3 16.13 6.67 -3.06
N THR A 4 17.44 6.54 -3.20
CA THR A 4 18.18 5.26 -3.10
C THR A 4 17.96 4.57 -1.75
N GLU A 5 17.61 5.32 -0.71
CA GLU A 5 17.25 4.78 0.62
C GLU A 5 15.92 4.01 0.63
N GLN A 6 15.01 4.33 -0.29
CA GLN A 6 13.70 3.68 -0.39
C GLN A 6 13.73 2.44 -1.29
N LEU A 7 14.80 2.26 -2.06
CA LEU A 7 14.96 1.21 -3.08
C LEU A 7 14.82 -0.22 -2.52
N PRO A 8 15.40 -0.59 -1.36
CA PRO A 8 15.21 -1.93 -0.79
C PRO A 8 13.76 -2.19 -0.40
N ARG A 9 13.07 -1.18 0.14
CA ARG A 9 11.65 -1.28 0.52
C ARG A 9 10.78 -1.42 -0.73
N MET A 10 11.07 -0.66 -1.78
CA MET A 10 10.37 -0.77 -3.06
C MET A 10 10.54 -2.17 -3.64
N ALA A 11 11.77 -2.69 -3.71
CA ALA A 11 12.04 -4.01 -4.24
C ALA A 11 11.28 -5.12 -3.48
N PHE A 12 11.27 -5.06 -2.15
CA PHE A 12 10.56 -6.05 -1.31
C PHE A 12 9.04 -6.01 -1.50
N TYR A 13 8.44 -4.82 -1.53
CA TYR A 13 7.00 -4.70 -1.75
C TYR A 13 6.61 -5.12 -3.15
N THR A 14 7.40 -4.73 -4.16
CA THR A 14 7.13 -5.06 -5.56
C THR A 14 7.27 -6.57 -5.81
N SER A 15 8.29 -7.23 -5.26
CA SER A 15 8.46 -8.68 -5.41
C SER A 15 7.32 -9.46 -4.76
N GLY A 16 6.94 -9.09 -3.53
CA GLY A 16 5.80 -9.70 -2.84
C GLY A 16 4.49 -9.49 -3.62
N LEU A 17 4.27 -8.28 -4.14
CA LEU A 17 3.11 -7.98 -4.97
C LEU A 17 3.06 -8.82 -6.25
N MET A 18 4.20 -9.01 -6.92
CA MET A 18 4.27 -9.84 -8.12
C MET A 18 3.91 -11.30 -7.82
N VAL A 19 4.41 -11.86 -6.71
CA VAL A 19 4.10 -13.24 -6.33
C VAL A 19 2.61 -13.42 -6.06
N VAL A 20 2.01 -12.55 -5.22
CA VAL A 20 0.60 -12.69 -4.85
C VAL A 20 -0.31 -12.37 -6.04
N SER A 21 0.02 -11.34 -6.84
CA SER A 21 -0.74 -11.01 -8.05
C SER A 21 -0.66 -12.13 -9.07
N GLY A 22 0.53 -12.70 -9.32
CA GLY A 22 0.70 -13.80 -10.27
C GLY A 22 -0.04 -15.05 -9.85
N ALA A 23 0.05 -15.43 -8.57
CA ALA A 23 -0.70 -16.55 -8.03
C ALA A 23 -2.22 -16.35 -8.21
N PHE A 24 -2.72 -15.14 -7.94
CA PHE A 24 -4.14 -14.83 -8.14
C PHE A 24 -4.53 -14.83 -9.63
N THR A 25 -3.68 -14.32 -10.52
CA THR A 25 -3.93 -14.34 -11.96
C THR A 25 -4.05 -15.77 -12.49
N ILE A 26 -3.16 -16.68 -12.08
CA ILE A 26 -3.24 -18.10 -12.45
C ILE A 26 -4.49 -18.74 -11.84
N PHE A 27 -4.77 -18.50 -10.56
CA PHE A 27 -5.99 -19.01 -9.94
C PHE A 27 -7.26 -18.51 -10.65
N SER A 28 -7.27 -17.25 -11.11
CA SER A 28 -8.42 -16.67 -11.79
C SER A 28 -8.71 -17.29 -13.15
N SER A 29 -7.73 -17.92 -13.81
CA SER A 29 -7.98 -18.58 -15.11
C SER A 29 -8.88 -19.80 -14.99
N GLU A 30 -8.99 -20.41 -13.80
CA GLU A 30 -9.97 -21.48 -13.53
C GLU A 30 -11.42 -20.99 -13.68
N LEU A 31 -11.66 -19.68 -13.59
CA LEU A 31 -12.98 -19.09 -13.77
C LEU A 31 -13.32 -18.80 -15.25
N PHE A 32 -12.33 -18.85 -16.14
CA PHE A 32 -12.51 -18.45 -17.54
C PHE A 32 -13.48 -19.33 -18.35
N PRO A 33 -13.56 -20.66 -18.13
CA PRO A 33 -14.56 -21.49 -18.81
C PRO A 33 -16.01 -21.06 -18.51
N TYR A 34 -16.26 -20.49 -17.33
CA TYR A 34 -17.60 -20.07 -16.92
C TYR A 34 -18.02 -18.74 -17.53
N VAL A 35 -17.08 -17.96 -18.11
CA VAL A 35 -17.34 -16.62 -18.65
C VAL A 35 -18.28 -16.65 -19.85
N LEU A 36 -18.22 -17.69 -20.69
CA LEU A 36 -19.04 -17.80 -21.91
C LEU A 36 -20.42 -18.44 -21.67
N THR A 37 -20.73 -18.87 -20.45
CA THR A 37 -22.02 -19.53 -20.16
C THR A 37 -23.20 -18.57 -20.22
N SER A 38 -23.03 -17.33 -19.77
CA SER A 38 -24.09 -16.31 -19.74
C SER A 38 -23.50 -14.90 -19.60
N ILE A 39 -24.19 -13.90 -20.16
CA ILE A 39 -23.81 -12.48 -20.04
C ILE A 39 -23.71 -12.03 -18.59
N PHE A 40 -24.60 -12.50 -17.71
CA PHE A 40 -24.55 -12.13 -16.30
C PHE A 40 -23.36 -12.74 -15.57
N HIS A 41 -22.98 -13.98 -15.93
CA HIS A 41 -21.80 -14.65 -15.38
C HIS A 41 -20.52 -13.94 -15.82
N ASN A 42 -20.44 -13.56 -17.11
CA ASN A 42 -19.33 -12.78 -17.66
C ASN A 42 -19.10 -11.49 -16.87
N ILE A 43 -20.13 -10.65 -16.76
CA ILE A 43 -20.05 -9.36 -16.06
C ILE A 43 -19.72 -9.57 -14.57
N GLY A 44 -20.36 -10.54 -13.92
CA GLY A 44 -20.13 -10.86 -12.51
C GLY A 44 -18.70 -11.29 -12.23
N ILE A 45 -18.15 -12.21 -13.04
CA ILE A 45 -16.78 -12.69 -12.91
C ILE A 45 -15.79 -11.54 -13.14
N PHE A 46 -15.96 -10.75 -14.21
CA PHE A 46 -15.03 -9.67 -14.52
C PHE A 46 -15.06 -8.56 -13.48
N LEU A 47 -16.24 -8.15 -13.00
CA LEU A 47 -16.35 -7.18 -11.91
C LEU A 47 -15.74 -7.70 -10.61
N GLY A 48 -15.95 -8.99 -10.30
CA GLY A 48 -15.35 -9.64 -9.14
C GLY A 48 -13.82 -9.59 -9.21
N LEU A 49 -13.24 -10.00 -10.35
CA LEU A 49 -11.80 -9.93 -10.59
C LEU A 49 -11.28 -8.49 -10.51
N GLY A 50 -11.93 -7.54 -11.18
CA GLY A 50 -11.60 -6.12 -11.13
C GLY A 50 -11.57 -5.59 -9.69
N MET A 51 -12.57 -5.94 -8.87
CA MET A 51 -12.60 -5.56 -7.46
C MET A 51 -11.44 -6.14 -6.65
N VAL A 52 -11.02 -7.38 -6.92
CA VAL A 52 -9.86 -7.97 -6.24
C VAL A 52 -8.58 -7.21 -6.58
N TYR A 53 -8.32 -6.96 -7.86
CA TYR A 53 -7.14 -6.21 -8.29
C TYR A 53 -7.14 -4.76 -7.74
N PHE A 54 -8.30 -4.09 -7.78
CA PHE A 54 -8.50 -2.81 -7.13
C PHE A 54 -8.11 -2.84 -5.64
N ASN A 55 -8.60 -3.85 -4.91
CA ASN A 55 -8.38 -3.96 -3.48
C ASN A 55 -6.90 -4.22 -3.17
N MET A 56 -6.25 -5.12 -3.92
CA MET A 56 -4.81 -5.36 -3.84
C MET A 56 -3.99 -4.08 -4.03
N ILE A 57 -4.28 -3.31 -5.08
CA ILE A 57 -3.58 -2.05 -5.36
C ILE A 57 -3.80 -1.06 -4.21
N ARG A 58 -5.05 -0.92 -3.75
CA ARG A 58 -5.43 0.02 -2.69
C ARG A 58 -4.74 -0.31 -1.36
N LEU A 59 -4.79 -1.57 -0.93
CA LEU A 59 -4.16 -2.05 0.32
C LEU A 59 -2.66 -1.86 0.28
N SER A 60 -2.02 -2.27 -0.81
CA SER A 60 -0.57 -2.20 -0.96
C SER A 60 -0.09 -0.75 -1.03
N SER A 61 -0.80 0.10 -1.78
CA SER A 61 -0.55 1.55 -1.81
C SER A 61 -0.64 2.17 -0.42
N ARG A 62 -1.72 1.89 0.32
CA ARG A 62 -1.92 2.40 1.69
C ARG A 62 -0.82 1.94 2.63
N ARG A 63 -0.48 0.65 2.60
CA ARG A 63 0.53 0.06 3.50
C ARG A 63 1.93 0.59 3.20
N TYR A 64 2.27 0.72 1.92
CA TYR A 64 3.53 1.27 1.46
C TYR A 64 3.66 2.74 1.88
N MET A 65 2.68 3.57 1.52
CA MET A 65 2.70 5.01 1.78
C MET A 65 2.70 5.38 3.26
N ARG A 66 2.10 4.58 4.16
CA ARG A 66 2.03 4.88 5.61
C ARG A 66 3.39 5.24 6.23
N ARG A 67 4.49 4.67 5.72
CA ARG A 67 5.86 4.85 6.25
C ARG A 67 6.73 5.76 5.38
N LEU A 68 6.13 6.52 4.46
CA LEU A 68 6.82 7.43 3.57
C LEU A 68 6.57 8.88 3.98
N ASP A 69 7.60 9.70 3.84
CA ASP A 69 7.50 11.12 4.03
C ASP A 69 7.27 11.83 2.70
N GLY A 70 6.00 12.08 2.38
CA GLY A 70 5.59 12.90 1.26
C GLY A 70 4.88 12.15 0.11
N PRO A 71 4.62 12.86 -1.01
CA PRO A 71 3.89 12.32 -2.15
C PRO A 71 4.71 11.27 -2.91
N SER A 72 4.09 10.13 -3.17
CA SER A 72 4.71 9.01 -3.88
C SER A 72 3.92 8.63 -5.13
N ARG A 73 4.63 8.35 -6.22
CA ARG A 73 4.05 7.82 -7.48
C ARG A 73 3.81 6.31 -7.43
N MET A 74 4.15 5.64 -6.33
CA MET A 74 4.08 4.18 -6.21
C MET A 74 2.70 3.56 -6.40
N PRO A 75 1.57 4.19 -5.99
CA PRO A 75 0.25 3.63 -6.27
C PRO A 75 -0.01 3.38 -7.77
N TRP A 76 0.52 4.24 -8.65
CA TRP A 76 0.43 4.06 -10.09
C TRP A 76 1.34 2.95 -10.61
N VAL A 77 2.54 2.82 -10.04
CA VAL A 77 3.45 1.70 -10.36
C VAL A 77 2.80 0.37 -9.98
N PHE A 78 2.19 0.27 -8.80
CA PHE A 78 1.46 -0.93 -8.39
C PHE A 78 0.29 -1.24 -9.30
N ALA A 79 -0.44 -0.23 -9.78
CA ALA A 79 -1.52 -0.45 -10.74
C ALA A 79 -1.03 -1.00 -12.07
N VAL A 80 0.12 -0.53 -12.57
CA VAL A 80 0.72 -1.07 -13.80
C VAL A 80 1.20 -2.50 -13.58
N LEU A 81 1.82 -2.81 -12.45
CA LEU A 81 2.34 -4.16 -12.20
C LEU A 81 1.24 -5.18 -11.91
N ILE A 82 0.31 -4.84 -11.01
CA ILE A 82 -0.79 -5.73 -10.60
C ILE A 82 -1.85 -5.83 -11.70
N GLY A 83 -2.18 -4.72 -12.35
CA GLY A 83 -3.16 -4.69 -13.44
C GLY A 83 -2.59 -5.12 -14.78
N GLY A 84 -1.30 -4.90 -15.03
CA GLY A 84 -0.64 -5.31 -16.27
C GLY A 84 -0.41 -6.82 -16.34
N LEU A 85 -0.13 -7.47 -15.22
CA LEU A 85 0.10 -8.91 -15.18
C LEU A 85 -1.07 -9.76 -15.75
N PRO A 86 -2.34 -9.57 -15.34
CA PRO A 86 -3.47 -10.28 -15.93
C PRO A 86 -3.70 -9.92 -17.41
N LEU A 87 -3.37 -8.70 -17.84
CA LEU A 87 -3.46 -8.30 -19.25
C LEU A 87 -2.40 -9.00 -20.10
N ILE A 88 -1.19 -9.20 -19.57
CA ILE A 88 -0.17 -9.99 -20.27
C ILE A 88 -0.59 -11.46 -20.27
N TRP A 89 -1.07 -11.97 -19.14
CA TRP A 89 -1.51 -13.36 -19.01
C TRP A 89 -2.59 -13.73 -20.03
N ILE A 90 -3.63 -12.90 -20.18
CA ILE A 90 -4.73 -13.17 -21.12
C ILE A 90 -4.30 -13.19 -22.59
N THR A 91 -3.18 -12.55 -22.93
CA THR A 91 -2.64 -12.58 -24.31
C THR A 91 -1.87 -13.84 -24.63
N ILE A 92 -1.35 -14.53 -23.61
CA ILE A 92 -0.59 -15.78 -23.76
C ILE A 92 -1.50 -16.98 -23.54
N TYR A 93 -2.51 -16.83 -22.68
CA TYR A 93 -3.49 -17.86 -22.36
C TYR A 93 -4.54 -17.96 -23.47
N ASP A 94 -4.66 -19.13 -24.10
CA ASP A 94 -5.69 -19.38 -25.12
C ASP A 94 -7.07 -19.54 -24.46
N THR A 95 -7.79 -18.42 -24.36
CA THR A 95 -9.13 -18.37 -23.77
C THR A 95 -10.24 -18.81 -24.71
N GLY A 96 -10.00 -18.83 -26.03
CA GLY A 96 -11.05 -18.95 -27.04
C GLY A 96 -12.11 -17.84 -26.99
N TRP A 97 -11.86 -16.72 -26.31
CA TRP A 97 -12.85 -15.65 -26.16
C TRP A 97 -12.96 -14.77 -27.41
N PRO A 98 -14.18 -14.28 -27.75
CA PRO A 98 -14.34 -13.25 -28.76
C PRO A 98 -13.57 -11.98 -28.40
N LEU A 99 -13.12 -11.23 -29.41
CA LEU A 99 -12.40 -9.96 -29.23
C LEU A 99 -13.17 -8.98 -28.33
N ALA A 100 -14.50 -8.91 -28.46
CA ALA A 100 -15.33 -8.07 -27.62
C ALA A 100 -15.21 -8.42 -26.13
N THR A 101 -15.19 -9.71 -25.78
CA THR A 101 -15.05 -10.17 -24.39
C THR A 101 -13.66 -9.85 -23.84
N LEU A 102 -12.62 -10.01 -24.66
CA LEU A 102 -11.25 -9.62 -24.29
C LEU A 102 -11.14 -8.11 -24.02
N LEU A 103 -11.78 -7.28 -24.84
CA LEU A 103 -11.79 -5.82 -24.66
C LEU A 103 -12.56 -5.41 -23.40
N ILE A 104 -13.69 -6.05 -23.11
CA ILE A 104 -14.45 -5.80 -21.88
C ILE A 104 -13.61 -6.18 -20.66
N TYR A 105 -12.99 -7.35 -20.66
CA TYR A 105 -12.08 -7.79 -19.61
C TYR A 105 -10.96 -6.78 -19.40
N ALA A 106 -10.25 -6.41 -20.46
CA ALA A 106 -9.14 -5.47 -20.40
C ALA A 106 -9.59 -4.10 -19.89
N GLY A 107 -10.73 -3.60 -20.37
CA GLY A 107 -11.32 -2.34 -19.93
C GLY A 107 -11.65 -2.34 -18.43
N ILE A 108 -12.24 -3.42 -17.92
CA ILE A 108 -12.55 -3.58 -16.50
C ILE A 108 -11.27 -3.60 -15.66
N ILE A 109 -10.28 -4.42 -16.03
CA ILE A 109 -9.01 -4.50 -15.30
C ILE A 109 -8.31 -3.14 -15.26
N LEU A 110 -8.21 -2.44 -16.40
CA LEU A 110 -7.61 -1.12 -16.47
C LEU A 110 -8.37 -0.10 -15.62
N PHE A 111 -9.70 -0.08 -15.72
CA PHE A 111 -10.54 0.82 -14.95
C PHE A 111 -10.38 0.63 -13.44
N PHE A 112 -10.50 -0.61 -12.96
CA PHE A 112 -10.35 -0.91 -11.53
C PHE A 112 -8.92 -0.71 -11.03
N SER A 113 -7.90 -0.94 -11.88
CA SER A 113 -6.51 -0.68 -11.53
C SER A 113 -6.24 0.81 -11.38
N ALA A 114 -6.71 1.64 -12.32
CA ALA A 114 -6.59 3.09 -12.24
C ALA A 114 -7.37 3.66 -11.03
N LEU A 115 -8.58 3.15 -10.79
CA LEU A 115 -9.37 3.51 -9.61
C LEU A 115 -8.65 3.12 -8.32
N GLY A 116 -7.99 1.96 -8.31
CA GLY A 116 -7.20 1.44 -7.19
C GLY A 116 -6.00 2.32 -6.90
N ALA A 117 -5.30 2.79 -7.92
CA ALA A 117 -4.20 3.74 -7.79
C ALA A 117 -4.68 5.06 -7.18
N HIS A 118 -5.74 5.63 -7.74
CA HIS A 118 -6.27 6.93 -7.33
C HIS A 118 -6.79 6.90 -5.89
N LEU A 119 -7.59 5.90 -5.53
CA LEU A 119 -8.08 5.76 -4.15
C LEU A 119 -6.99 5.26 -3.19
N GLY A 120 -6.04 4.47 -3.67
CA GLY A 120 -4.86 4.04 -2.93
C GLY A 120 -3.97 5.21 -2.52
N GLN A 121 -3.76 6.17 -3.42
CA GLN A 121 -3.00 7.39 -3.13
C GLN A 121 -3.67 8.24 -2.06
N LYS A 122 -4.98 8.48 -2.17
CA LYS A 122 -5.76 9.22 -1.15
C LYS A 122 -5.72 8.51 0.22
N ALA A 123 -5.91 7.19 0.22
CA ALA A 123 -5.85 6.39 1.44
C ALA A 123 -4.45 6.36 2.06
N GLY A 124 -3.41 6.36 1.23
CA GLY A 124 -2.00 6.42 1.64
C GLY A 124 -1.67 7.74 2.33
N HIS A 125 -2.08 8.88 1.76
CA HIS A 125 -1.89 10.19 2.37
C HIS A 125 -2.58 10.32 3.72
N LYS A 126 -3.83 9.84 3.83
CA LYS A 126 -4.52 9.80 5.12
C LYS A 126 -3.78 8.95 6.14
N ALA A 127 -3.23 7.80 5.73
CA ALA A 127 -2.47 6.93 6.60
C ALA A 127 -1.12 7.53 7.03
N GLN A 128 -0.48 8.32 6.16
CA GLN A 128 0.74 9.07 6.49
C GLN A 128 0.48 10.11 7.59
N GLN A 129 -0.57 10.91 7.44
CA GLN A 129 -0.95 11.93 8.44
C GLN A 129 -1.21 11.29 9.81
N GLN A 130 -2.04 10.26 9.84
CA GLN A 130 -2.34 9.52 11.08
C GLN A 130 -1.09 8.91 11.72
N PHE A 131 -0.16 8.41 10.91
CA PHE A 131 1.09 7.86 11.43
C PHE A 131 1.97 8.94 12.06
N ARG A 132 2.05 10.12 11.44
CA ARG A 132 2.80 11.27 11.99
C ARG A 132 2.23 11.76 13.30
N GLU A 133 0.90 11.90 13.39
CA GLU A 133 0.21 12.27 14.64
C GLU A 133 0.50 11.27 15.76
N GLN A 134 0.42 9.97 15.46
CA GLN A 134 0.74 8.91 16.42
C GLN A 134 2.20 8.95 16.87
N LEU A 135 3.13 9.25 15.95
CA LEU A 135 4.56 9.33 16.25
C LEU A 135 4.86 10.53 17.17
N GLN A 136 4.27 11.69 16.89
CA GLN A 136 4.42 12.88 17.71
C GLN A 136 3.88 12.66 19.12
N ALA A 137 2.67 12.13 19.25
CA ALA A 137 2.08 11.82 20.56
C ALA A 137 2.90 10.77 21.34
N TYR A 138 3.54 9.83 20.66
CA TYR A 138 4.42 8.85 21.29
C TYR A 138 5.73 9.49 21.78
N LEU A 139 6.36 10.35 20.97
CA LEU A 139 7.57 11.07 21.34
C LEU A 139 7.33 12.05 22.50
N GLU A 140 6.20 12.75 22.49
CA GLU A 140 5.81 13.66 23.57
C GLU A 140 5.68 12.94 24.92
N LYS A 141 5.08 11.73 24.93
CA LYS A 141 5.01 10.88 26.12
C LYS A 141 6.39 10.46 26.63
N ILE A 142 7.31 10.11 25.74
CA ILE A 142 8.68 9.76 26.11
C ILE A 142 9.38 10.97 26.74
N HIS A 143 9.27 12.16 26.14
CA HIS A 143 9.85 13.37 26.69
C HIS A 143 9.26 13.75 28.05
N ALA A 144 7.94 13.63 28.23
CA ALA A 144 7.28 13.86 29.51
C ALA A 144 7.81 12.88 30.59
N GLN A 145 7.89 11.59 30.28
CA GLN A 145 8.44 10.58 31.20
C GLN A 145 9.93 10.79 31.52
N GLN A 146 10.72 11.27 30.57
CA GLN A 146 12.13 11.55 30.79
C GLN A 146 12.36 12.82 31.62
N THR A 147 11.43 13.78 31.55
CA THR A 147 11.45 15.00 32.38
C THR A 147 11.00 14.71 33.81
N GLU A 148 10.04 13.80 34.00
CA GLU A 148 9.56 13.35 35.32
C GLU A 148 10.57 12.46 36.07
N ASN A 149 11.35 11.64 35.34
CA ASN A 149 12.36 10.75 35.93
C ASN A 149 13.77 11.38 36.02
N SER A 150 13.93 12.66 35.69
CA SER A 150 15.20 13.36 35.89
C SER A 150 15.28 13.76 37.37
N PRO A 151 16.20 13.20 38.18
CA PRO A 151 16.28 13.54 39.59
C PRO A 151 16.63 15.03 39.69
N GLU A 152 15.76 15.77 40.36
CA GLU A 152 16.05 17.08 40.92
C GLU A 152 17.42 16.96 41.61
N SER A 153 18.44 17.60 41.04
CA SER A 153 19.74 17.71 41.66
C SER A 153 19.52 18.37 43.00
N THR A 154 19.65 17.56 44.05
CA THR A 154 19.62 17.99 45.44
C THR A 154 20.85 18.86 45.68
N ASP A 155 20.80 20.13 45.32
CA ASP A 155 21.76 21.11 45.79
C ASP A 155 21.41 21.43 47.24
N HIS A 156 21.95 20.58 48.12
CA HIS A 156 22.04 20.84 49.54
C HIS A 156 22.74 22.18 49.76
N GLU A 157 21.96 23.15 50.22
CA GLU A 157 22.38 24.35 50.91
C GLU A 157 23.25 23.98 52.13
N SER A 158 24.56 23.81 51.92
CA SER A 158 25.56 23.75 52.99
C SER A 158 25.99 25.17 53.33
N THR A 159 25.21 25.79 54.20
CA THR A 159 25.56 26.99 54.96
C THR A 159 26.85 26.74 55.75
N ASN A 160 28.00 27.16 55.21
CA ASN A 160 29.25 27.19 55.97
C ASN A 160 29.49 28.63 56.47
N ARG A 161 28.89 28.97 57.61
CA ARG A 161 29.34 30.10 58.43
C ARG A 161 30.55 29.64 59.24
N ILE A 162 31.70 30.28 59.03
CA ILE A 162 32.81 30.25 60.00
C ILE A 162 33.13 31.72 60.35
N PRO A 163 33.17 32.10 61.64
CA PRO A 163 33.34 33.48 62.06
C PRO A 163 34.81 33.91 62.05
N SER A 164 34.99 35.24 62.00
CA SER A 164 36.24 35.98 62.11
C SER A 164 36.93 35.79 63.47
N SER A 165 38.26 35.60 63.44
CA SER A 165 39.22 36.06 64.45
C SER A 165 40.61 36.17 63.85
#